data_AF-A9WRZ1-F1
#
_entry.id   AF-A9WRZ1-F1
#
_cell.length_a   1.000
_cell.length_b   1.000
_cell.length_c   1.000
_cell.angle_alpha   90.00
_cell.angle_beta   90.00
_cell.angle_gamma   90.00
#
_symmetry.space_group_name_H-M   'P 1'
#
loop_
_entity.id
_entity.type
_entity.pdbx_description
1 polymer ?
#
loop_
_entity_poly.entity_id
_entity_poly.type
_entity_poly.pdbx_seq_one_letter_code
_entity_poly.pdbx_strand_id
1 'polypeptide(L)'
;MHSNGRSCWITLANKLPNGRLFAVNVRIEPQGGTVTPSNGWLDFNNVDSFLLIITAGTDYLPDAQRSFRTGINPAADCKARGDGLSWSSFDTLKAAPVKDYQRLFNRQSIDLGSSTDVQLAKDTFQRVTDNKTTPDLALYGLYYQFGRYLMISSSRPGSLPANLQGIWNNSNTPPWNRDYHTDINVQMCYWLNDPAGLGETFEPLLTLLESQIPSWRTLTQAKVRKPRTSTPVRGWTVRVSHNIDGGMGWEWVPSGSAWYAWHLWDHYTYTLDQEYLKRVYPL
;
A
#
# COMPACT_ATOMS: atom_id res chain seq x y z
N MET A 1 -4.43 -28.54 3.59
CA MET A 1 -5.08 -28.07 4.85
C MET A 1 -4.54 -28.93 5.97
N HIS A 2 -4.28 -28.35 7.15
CA HIS A 2 -3.88 -29.10 8.35
C HIS A 2 -4.75 -28.66 9.54
N SER A 3 -5.01 -29.55 10.49
CA SER A 3 -5.75 -29.26 11.73
C SER A 3 -5.02 -29.93 12.91
N ASN A 4 -5.08 -29.31 14.09
CA ASN A 4 -4.59 -29.91 15.34
C ASN A 4 -5.73 -30.32 16.29
N GLY A 5 -6.96 -30.45 15.77
CA GLY A 5 -8.15 -30.79 16.55
C GLY A 5 -8.86 -29.59 17.19
N ARG A 6 -8.27 -28.38 17.12
CA ARG A 6 -8.89 -27.12 17.58
C ARG A 6 -8.85 -26.04 16.50
N SER A 7 -7.70 -25.84 15.87
CA SER A 7 -7.47 -24.82 14.86
C SER A 7 -7.22 -25.46 13.50
N CYS A 8 -7.59 -24.76 12.42
CA CYS A 8 -7.36 -25.23 11.05
C CYS A 8 -6.55 -24.22 10.24
N TRP A 9 -5.67 -24.71 9.36
CA TRP A 9 -4.86 -23.89 8.46
C TRP A 9 -5.11 -24.25 6.99
N ILE A 10 -5.32 -23.21 6.20
CA ILE A 10 -5.34 -23.25 4.74
C ILE A 10 -4.16 -22.43 4.23
N THR A 11 -3.33 -23.02 3.37
CA THR A 11 -2.27 -22.29 2.67
C THR A 11 -2.51 -22.43 1.18
N LEU A 12 -2.62 -21.29 0.50
CA LEU A 12 -2.62 -21.17 -0.94
C LEU A 12 -1.28 -20.56 -1.33
N ALA A 13 -0.52 -21.20 -2.20
CA ALA A 13 0.76 -20.69 -2.68
C ALA A 13 0.92 -21.01 -4.16
N ASN A 14 1.47 -20.07 -4.92
CA ASN A 14 1.74 -20.26 -6.33
C ASN A 14 2.81 -19.25 -6.82
N LYS A 15 3.06 -19.25 -8.12
CA LYS A 15 4.02 -18.40 -8.81
C LYS A 15 3.32 -17.59 -9.90
N LEU A 16 3.61 -16.30 -9.98
CA LEU A 16 3.17 -15.41 -11.06
C LEU A 16 3.95 -15.66 -12.35
N PRO A 17 3.46 -15.19 -13.52
CA PRO A 17 4.16 -15.36 -14.80
C PRO A 17 5.59 -14.83 -14.82
N ASN A 18 5.88 -13.76 -14.06
CA ASN A 18 7.23 -13.18 -13.90
C ASN A 18 8.11 -13.93 -12.88
N GLY A 19 7.71 -15.14 -12.48
CA GLY A 19 8.45 -15.98 -11.55
C GLY A 19 8.30 -15.62 -10.06
N ARG A 20 7.59 -14.53 -9.73
CA ARG A 20 7.38 -14.10 -8.33
C ARG A 20 6.53 -15.11 -7.57
N LEU A 21 6.98 -15.51 -6.39
CA LEU A 21 6.22 -16.39 -5.51
C LEU A 21 5.22 -15.57 -4.70
N PHE A 22 4.05 -16.14 -4.43
CA PHE A 22 3.08 -15.56 -3.51
C PHE A 22 2.40 -16.64 -2.68
N ALA A 23 1.96 -16.25 -1.49
CA ALA A 23 1.15 -17.12 -0.65
C ALA A 23 0.12 -16.33 0.17
N VAL A 24 -0.96 -17.03 0.51
CA VAL A 24 -1.95 -16.63 1.50
C VAL A 24 -2.10 -17.78 2.48
N ASN A 25 -1.98 -17.50 3.77
CA ASN A 25 -2.29 -18.43 4.83
C ASN A 25 -3.50 -17.92 5.61
N VAL A 26 -4.46 -18.81 5.85
CA VAL A 26 -5.66 -18.57 6.66
C VAL A 26 -5.62 -19.53 7.83
N ARG A 27 -5.57 -18.98 9.04
CA ARG A 27 -5.71 -19.71 10.31
C ARG A 27 -7.12 -19.46 10.83
N ILE A 28 -7.86 -20.54 11.07
CA ILE A 28 -9.25 -20.52 11.57
C ILE A 28 -9.25 -21.02 13.02
N GLU A 29 -9.84 -20.22 13.89
CA GLU A 29 -9.87 -20.42 15.34
C GLU A 29 -11.33 -20.43 15.84
N PRO A 30 -11.95 -21.60 15.96
CA PRO A 30 -13.32 -21.72 16.45
C PRO A 30 -13.43 -21.51 17.97
N GLN A 31 -14.55 -20.94 18.37
CA GLN A 31 -15.05 -20.84 19.75
C GLN A 31 -16.23 -21.80 19.87
N GLY A 32 -16.11 -22.81 20.73
CA GLY A 32 -17.04 -23.93 20.74
C GLY A 32 -16.84 -24.86 19.54
N GLY A 33 -17.28 -26.12 19.68
CA GLY A 33 -17.31 -27.07 18.58
C GLY A 33 -15.96 -27.40 17.94
N THR A 34 -15.99 -27.77 16.66
CA THR A 34 -14.82 -28.19 15.88
C THR A 34 -14.91 -27.70 14.43
N VAL A 35 -13.75 -27.44 13.81
CA VAL A 35 -13.62 -27.17 12.38
C VAL A 35 -12.78 -28.25 11.72
N THR A 36 -13.36 -28.94 10.74
CA THR A 36 -12.71 -30.04 10.01
C THR A 36 -12.66 -29.75 8.51
N PRO A 37 -11.49 -29.87 7.86
CA PRO A 37 -11.40 -29.76 6.41
C PRO A 37 -12.05 -30.98 5.73
N SER A 38 -12.88 -30.74 4.70
CA SER A 38 -13.67 -31.79 4.03
C SER A 38 -13.88 -31.43 2.56
N ASN A 39 -13.31 -32.21 1.63
CA ASN A 39 -13.52 -32.08 0.18
C ASN A 39 -13.40 -30.65 -0.40
N GLY A 40 -12.41 -29.87 0.07
CA GLY A 40 -12.19 -28.48 -0.37
C GLY A 40 -13.03 -27.44 0.39
N TRP A 41 -13.87 -27.88 1.31
CA TRP A 41 -14.65 -27.07 2.24
C TRP A 41 -14.10 -27.16 3.67
N LEU A 42 -14.65 -26.32 4.54
CA LEU A 42 -14.48 -26.38 5.98
C LEU A 42 -15.84 -26.69 6.60
N ASP A 43 -15.93 -27.80 7.32
CA ASP A 43 -17.13 -28.18 8.06
C ASP A 43 -17.03 -27.64 9.49
N PHE A 44 -18.01 -26.82 9.87
CA PHE A 44 -18.14 -26.23 11.20
C PHE A 44 -19.22 -27.01 11.97
N ASN A 45 -18.84 -27.68 13.05
CA ASN A 45 -19.76 -28.48 13.86
C ASN A 45 -19.85 -27.88 15.27
N ASN A 46 -21.05 -27.44 15.68
CA ASN A 46 -21.33 -26.82 16.99
C ASN A 46 -20.42 -25.63 17.34
N VAL A 47 -20.06 -24.81 16.34
CA VAL A 47 -19.20 -23.63 16.51
C VAL A 47 -20.07 -22.40 16.78
N ASP A 48 -19.83 -21.70 17.88
CA ASP A 48 -20.58 -20.50 18.26
C ASP A 48 -20.09 -19.25 17.49
N SER A 49 -18.76 -19.16 17.32
CA SER A 49 -18.11 -18.12 16.52
C SER A 49 -16.71 -18.59 16.10
N PHE A 50 -16.07 -17.89 15.18
CA PHE A 50 -14.69 -18.19 14.78
C PHE A 50 -13.93 -16.92 14.43
N LEU A 51 -12.61 -16.97 14.60
CA LEU A 51 -11.69 -15.93 14.16
C LEU A 51 -10.92 -16.41 12.93
N LEU A 52 -10.88 -15.57 11.89
CA LEU A 52 -10.02 -15.76 10.74
C LEU A 52 -8.80 -14.85 10.85
N ILE A 53 -7.62 -15.45 10.79
CA ILE A 53 -6.34 -14.74 10.71
C ILE A 53 -5.79 -14.98 9.31
N ILE A 54 -5.75 -13.92 8.51
CA ILE A 54 -5.31 -13.96 7.12
C ILE A 54 -3.95 -13.27 7.04
N THR A 55 -2.95 -14.00 6.57
CA THR A 55 -1.63 -13.46 6.24
C THR A 55 -1.37 -13.70 4.76
N ALA A 56 -0.79 -12.70 4.10
CA ALA A 56 -0.45 -12.78 2.69
C ALA A 56 0.92 -12.15 2.44
N GLY A 57 1.61 -12.62 1.42
CA GLY A 57 2.96 -12.18 1.10
C GLY A 57 3.45 -12.65 -0.25
N THR A 58 4.53 -12.04 -0.70
CA THR A 58 5.29 -12.44 -1.89
C THR A 58 6.76 -12.54 -1.53
N ASP A 59 7.58 -13.05 -2.44
CA ASP A 59 9.04 -12.96 -2.31
C ASP A 59 9.60 -11.61 -2.83
N TYR A 60 8.80 -10.53 -2.85
CA TYR A 60 9.25 -9.20 -3.24
C TYR A 60 10.26 -8.59 -2.27
N LEU A 61 11.29 -7.95 -2.82
CA LEU A 61 12.23 -7.09 -2.10
C LEU A 61 12.44 -5.79 -2.89
N PRO A 62 12.42 -4.59 -2.29
CA PRO A 62 12.76 -3.35 -2.97
C PRO A 62 14.29 -3.23 -3.15
N ASP A 63 14.88 -4.11 -3.95
CA ASP A 63 16.33 -4.15 -4.21
C ASP A 63 16.61 -4.63 -5.64
N ALA A 64 17.06 -3.69 -6.49
CA ALA A 64 17.41 -3.97 -7.88
C ALA A 64 18.60 -4.93 -8.02
N GLN A 65 19.58 -4.92 -7.10
CA GLN A 65 20.75 -5.80 -7.17
C GLN A 65 20.35 -7.27 -6.93
N ARG A 66 19.25 -7.48 -6.21
CA ARG A 66 18.66 -8.79 -5.95
C ARG A 66 17.48 -9.10 -6.86
N SER A 67 17.37 -8.40 -8.01
CA SER A 67 16.28 -8.57 -8.98
C SER A 67 14.89 -8.48 -8.36
N PHE A 68 14.75 -7.66 -7.32
CA PHE A 68 13.53 -7.45 -6.55
C PHE A 68 12.96 -8.72 -5.91
N ARG A 69 13.83 -9.65 -5.49
CA ARG A 69 13.44 -10.92 -4.86
C ARG A 69 14.17 -11.16 -3.54
N THR A 70 13.44 -11.60 -2.51
CA THR A 70 14.00 -12.01 -1.21
C THR A 70 14.63 -13.39 -1.27
N GLY A 71 14.16 -14.27 -2.17
CA GLY A 71 14.48 -15.70 -2.17
C GLY A 71 13.84 -16.49 -1.02
N ILE A 72 13.01 -15.83 -0.20
CA ILE A 72 12.30 -16.45 0.92
C ILE A 72 11.02 -17.11 0.39
N ASN A 73 10.69 -18.30 0.90
CA ASN A 73 9.41 -18.95 0.59
C ASN A 73 8.25 -18.21 1.29
N PRO A 74 7.36 -17.52 0.56
CA PRO A 74 6.28 -16.74 1.19
C PRO A 74 5.25 -17.61 1.93
N ALA A 75 5.10 -18.89 1.57
CA ALA A 75 4.18 -19.79 2.26
C ALA A 75 4.61 -20.07 3.70
N ALA A 76 5.91 -20.26 3.92
CA ALA A 76 6.48 -20.47 5.24
C ALA A 76 6.43 -19.18 6.07
N ASP A 77 6.79 -18.04 5.47
CA ASP A 77 6.72 -16.72 6.12
C ASP A 77 5.29 -16.38 6.59
N CYS A 78 4.30 -16.49 5.69
CA CYS A 78 2.91 -16.16 6.02
C CYS A 78 2.40 -17.05 7.16
N LYS A 79 2.63 -18.36 7.08
CA LYS A 79 2.23 -19.28 8.14
C LYS A 79 2.90 -18.93 9.48
N ALA A 80 4.19 -18.64 9.49
CA ALA A 80 4.92 -18.25 10.70
C ALA A 80 4.35 -16.96 11.33
N ARG A 81 3.99 -15.95 10.51
CA ARG A 81 3.31 -14.74 11.01
C ARG A 81 1.94 -15.04 11.61
N GLY A 82 1.15 -15.91 10.99
CA GLY A 82 -0.15 -16.33 11.52
C GLY A 82 -0.06 -17.16 12.82
N ASP A 83 0.95 -18.03 12.92
CA ASP A 83 1.20 -18.85 14.10
C ASP A 83 1.79 -18.05 15.25
N GLY A 84 2.64 -17.06 14.95
CA GLY A 84 3.30 -16.20 15.94
C GLY A 84 2.38 -15.17 16.60
N LEU A 85 1.15 -15.01 16.10
CA LEU A 85 0.15 -14.18 16.78
C LEU A 85 -0.29 -14.88 18.07
N SER A 86 -0.12 -14.17 19.18
CA SER A 86 -0.59 -14.55 20.52
C SER A 86 -1.65 -13.56 20.98
N TRP A 87 -2.79 -14.07 21.45
CA TRP A 87 -3.90 -13.26 21.95
C TRP A 87 -4.70 -14.05 22.99
N SER A 88 -5.39 -13.34 23.88
CA SER A 88 -6.31 -13.94 24.85
C SER A 88 -7.77 -13.73 24.47
N SER A 89 -8.10 -12.64 23.78
CA SER A 89 -9.43 -12.34 23.25
C SER A 89 -9.36 -11.51 21.97
N PHE A 90 -10.48 -11.44 21.23
CA PHE A 90 -10.57 -10.56 20.05
C PHE A 90 -10.31 -9.09 20.41
N ASP A 91 -10.77 -8.62 21.57
CA ASP A 91 -10.54 -7.25 22.01
C ASP A 91 -9.05 -6.96 22.21
N THR A 92 -8.28 -7.91 22.76
CA THR A 92 -6.81 -7.74 22.88
C THR A 92 -6.12 -7.70 21.52
N LEU A 93 -6.59 -8.51 20.56
CA LEU A 93 -6.07 -8.51 19.19
C LEU A 93 -6.39 -7.20 18.46
N LYS A 94 -7.59 -6.65 18.67
CA LYS A 94 -8.08 -5.41 18.05
C LYS A 94 -7.44 -4.15 18.63
N ALA A 95 -7.07 -4.15 19.91
CA ALA A 95 -6.61 -2.95 20.62
C ALA A 95 -5.36 -2.30 19.98
N ALA A 96 -4.35 -3.10 19.63
CA ALA A 96 -3.10 -2.56 19.08
C ALA A 96 -3.28 -1.93 17.68
N PRO A 97 -3.94 -2.58 16.69
CA PRO A 97 -4.25 -1.95 15.40
C PRO A 97 -5.10 -0.69 15.51
N VAL A 98 -6.12 -0.68 16.38
CA VAL A 98 -6.97 0.50 16.59
C VAL A 98 -6.15 1.66 17.15
N LYS A 99 -5.31 1.40 18.17
CA LYS A 99 -4.43 2.42 18.74
C LYS A 99 -3.43 2.96 17.71
N ASP A 100 -2.83 2.11 16.90
CA ASP A 100 -1.92 2.52 15.83
C ASP A 100 -2.62 3.40 14.77
N TYR A 101 -3.79 2.98 14.31
CA TYR A 101 -4.59 3.75 13.37
C TYR A 101 -5.00 5.12 13.95
N GLN A 102 -5.54 5.14 15.17
CA GLN A 102 -5.99 6.36 15.83
C GLN A 102 -4.85 7.34 16.14
N ARG A 103 -3.62 6.85 16.39
CA ARG A 103 -2.42 7.70 16.55
C ARG A 103 -2.15 8.58 15.33
N LEU A 104 -2.54 8.12 14.13
CA LEU A 104 -2.43 8.87 12.87
C LEU A 104 -3.70 9.67 12.59
N PHE A 105 -4.84 8.99 12.62
CA PHE A 105 -6.10 9.57 12.21
C PHE A 105 -6.54 10.72 13.11
N ASN A 106 -6.33 10.62 14.43
CA ASN A 106 -6.77 11.64 15.39
C ASN A 106 -5.86 12.88 15.45
N ARG A 107 -4.76 12.95 14.68
CA ARG A 107 -3.89 14.14 14.64
C ARG A 107 -4.57 15.38 14.06
N GLN A 108 -5.65 15.18 13.32
CA GLN A 108 -6.35 16.27 12.66
C GLN A 108 -7.84 16.00 12.62
N SER A 109 -8.59 17.02 12.99
CA SER A 109 -10.03 17.12 12.84
C SER A 109 -10.35 18.32 11.95
N ILE A 110 -11.46 18.25 11.22
CA ILE A 110 -11.99 19.36 10.44
C ILE A 110 -13.48 19.44 10.72
N ASP A 111 -13.98 20.65 10.92
CA ASP A 111 -15.40 20.96 11.02
C ASP A 111 -15.71 22.02 9.95
N LEU A 112 -16.55 21.64 8.99
CA LEU A 112 -16.99 22.50 7.89
C LEU A 112 -18.46 22.88 8.02
N GLY A 113 -19.11 22.48 9.12
CA GLY A 113 -20.55 22.59 9.34
C GLY A 113 -21.24 21.23 9.47
N SER A 114 -22.51 21.26 9.82
CA SER A 114 -23.30 20.08 10.16
C SER A 114 -24.19 19.60 9.00
N SER A 115 -24.53 18.31 9.03
CA SER A 115 -25.66 17.78 8.26
C SER A 115 -26.98 18.03 8.99
N THR A 116 -28.06 18.21 8.23
CA THR A 116 -29.44 18.18 8.75
C THR A 116 -29.88 16.77 9.13
N ASP A 117 -30.93 16.62 9.93
CA ASP A 117 -31.49 15.31 10.31
C ASP A 117 -31.91 14.48 9.09
N VAL A 118 -32.45 15.14 8.05
CA VAL A 118 -32.83 14.49 6.79
C VAL A 118 -31.61 13.96 6.03
N GLN A 119 -30.47 14.66 6.10
CA GLN A 119 -29.22 14.19 5.52
C GLN A 119 -28.62 13.04 6.35
N LEU A 120 -28.69 13.10 7.69
CA LEU A 120 -28.19 12.05 8.58
C LEU A 120 -29.00 10.74 8.49
N ALA A 121 -30.27 10.81 8.11
CA ALA A 121 -31.11 9.64 7.88
C ALA A 121 -30.76 8.87 6.59
N LYS A 122 -29.93 9.44 5.72
CA LYS A 122 -29.51 8.85 4.44
C LYS A 122 -28.17 8.12 4.58
N ASP A 123 -27.98 7.07 3.80
CA ASP A 123 -26.65 6.47 3.65
C ASP A 123 -25.68 7.41 2.90
N THR A 124 -24.39 7.11 2.95
CA THR A 124 -23.35 7.93 2.33
C THR A 124 -23.54 8.09 0.82
N PHE A 125 -24.02 7.06 0.11
CA PHE A 125 -24.19 7.10 -1.34
C PHE A 125 -25.28 8.10 -1.75
N GLN A 126 -26.41 8.08 -1.04
CA GLN A 126 -27.50 9.02 -1.28
C GLN A 126 -27.08 10.45 -0.91
N ARG A 127 -26.35 10.63 0.20
CA ARG A 127 -25.79 11.95 0.58
C ARG A 127 -24.90 12.53 -0.52
N VAL A 128 -23.99 11.73 -1.09
CA VAL A 128 -23.13 12.16 -2.22
C VAL A 128 -23.95 12.50 -3.46
N THR A 129 -24.97 11.70 -3.76
CA THR A 129 -25.83 11.91 -4.94
C THR A 129 -26.60 13.23 -4.84
N ASP A 130 -27.20 13.50 -3.67
CA ASP A 130 -28.01 14.69 -3.42
C ASP A 130 -27.16 15.96 -3.27
N ASN A 131 -25.89 15.84 -2.88
CA ASN A 131 -24.99 16.96 -2.67
C ASN A 131 -24.80 17.84 -3.92
N LYS A 132 -25.13 17.33 -5.12
CA LYS A 132 -25.13 18.10 -6.38
C LYS A 132 -26.10 19.28 -6.37
N THR A 133 -27.20 19.18 -5.63
CA THR A 133 -28.24 20.22 -5.57
C THR A 133 -28.49 20.70 -4.15
N THR A 134 -28.21 19.87 -3.15
CA THR A 134 -28.42 20.18 -1.72
C THR A 134 -27.11 19.96 -0.96
N PRO A 135 -26.26 21.00 -0.82
CA PRO A 135 -24.96 20.86 -0.15
C PRO A 135 -25.06 20.27 1.27
N ASP A 136 -24.15 19.36 1.58
CA ASP A 136 -23.98 18.70 2.88
C ASP A 136 -22.57 18.99 3.41
N LEU A 137 -22.46 19.93 4.35
CA LEU A 137 -21.16 20.43 4.79
C LEU A 137 -20.34 19.39 5.56
N ALA A 138 -21.00 18.55 6.37
CA ALA A 138 -20.29 17.48 7.09
C ALA A 138 -19.81 16.38 6.13
N LEU A 139 -20.45 16.22 4.96
CA LEU A 139 -19.96 15.30 3.92
C LEU A 139 -18.62 15.75 3.34
N TYR A 140 -18.36 17.07 3.23
CA TYR A 140 -17.04 17.57 2.83
C TYR A 140 -15.97 17.27 3.87
N GLY A 141 -16.30 17.41 5.16
CA GLY A 141 -15.42 16.97 6.26
C GLY A 141 -15.15 15.46 6.21
N LEU A 142 -16.19 14.65 5.94
CA LEU A 142 -16.04 13.21 5.74
C LEU A 142 -15.13 12.88 4.55
N TYR A 143 -15.27 13.57 3.42
CA TYR A 143 -14.45 13.35 2.23
C TYR A 143 -12.98 13.68 2.47
N TYR A 144 -12.70 14.78 3.17
CA TYR A 144 -11.34 15.10 3.62
C TYR A 144 -10.74 13.99 4.49
N GLN A 145 -11.49 13.54 5.49
CA GLN A 145 -11.04 12.46 6.38
C GLN A 145 -10.92 11.12 5.64
N PHE A 146 -11.72 10.89 4.59
CA PHE A 146 -11.61 9.70 3.76
C PHE A 146 -10.28 9.68 3.00
N GLY A 147 -9.80 10.82 2.47
CA GLY A 147 -8.46 10.93 1.89
C GLY A 147 -7.35 10.53 2.88
N ARG A 148 -7.43 11.04 4.12
CA ARG A 148 -6.50 10.67 5.21
C ARG A 148 -6.58 9.18 5.55
N TYR A 149 -7.79 8.63 5.65
CA TYR A 149 -8.03 7.20 5.89
C TYR A 149 -7.40 6.33 4.79
N LEU A 150 -7.60 6.69 3.52
CA LEU A 150 -7.05 5.95 2.39
C LEU A 150 -5.53 5.96 2.43
N MET A 151 -4.90 7.09 2.78
CA MET A 151 -3.45 7.17 2.85
C MET A 151 -2.86 6.32 3.98
N ILE A 152 -3.45 6.42 5.18
CA ILE A 152 -3.08 5.55 6.32
C ILE A 152 -3.25 4.06 5.96
N SER A 153 -4.23 3.72 5.15
CA SER A 153 -4.55 2.33 4.81
C SER A 153 -3.77 1.77 3.63
N SER A 154 -3.10 2.62 2.84
CA SER A 154 -2.43 2.19 1.58
C SER A 154 -0.95 2.52 1.50
N SER A 155 -0.40 3.36 2.38
CA SER A 155 1.02 3.72 2.39
C SER A 155 1.56 3.83 3.82
N ARG A 156 2.10 2.75 4.35
CA ARG A 156 2.67 2.69 5.71
C ARG A 156 4.15 2.30 5.62
N PRO A 157 5.04 2.83 6.47
CA PRO A 157 6.45 2.41 6.48
C PRO A 157 6.60 0.88 6.39
N GLY A 158 7.40 0.41 5.45
CA GLY A 158 7.57 -1.03 5.14
C GLY A 158 6.60 -1.60 4.09
N SER A 159 5.59 -0.84 3.64
CA SER A 159 4.75 -1.20 2.50
C SER A 159 5.32 -0.68 1.17
N LEU A 160 4.67 -1.04 0.06
CA LEU A 160 4.77 -0.27 -1.17
C LEU A 160 3.94 1.02 -1.05
N PRO A 161 4.27 2.07 -1.82
CA PRO A 161 3.47 3.28 -1.88
C PRO A 161 2.12 3.03 -2.56
N ALA A 162 1.12 3.86 -2.22
CA ALA A 162 -0.16 3.91 -2.93
C ALA A 162 0.05 4.09 -4.45
N ASN A 163 -0.53 3.20 -5.26
CA ASN A 163 -0.57 3.31 -6.71
C ASN A 163 -1.89 3.97 -7.19
N LEU A 164 -2.20 3.92 -8.49
CA LEU A 164 -3.44 4.47 -9.06
C LEU A 164 -4.75 4.04 -8.36
N GLN A 165 -4.74 2.93 -7.62
CA GLN A 165 -5.90 2.41 -6.88
C GLN A 165 -5.57 2.19 -5.39
N GLY A 166 -4.52 2.83 -4.86
CA GLY A 166 -4.00 2.58 -3.53
C GLY A 166 -3.46 1.15 -3.42
N ILE A 167 -4.23 0.27 -2.78
CA ILE A 167 -3.96 -1.17 -2.71
C ILE A 167 -5.15 -2.03 -3.14
N TRP A 168 -6.27 -1.41 -3.54
CA TRP A 168 -7.54 -2.08 -3.75
C TRP A 168 -7.77 -2.34 -5.24
N ASN A 169 -7.69 -3.61 -5.64
CA ASN A 169 -7.91 -4.01 -7.02
C ASN A 169 -8.40 -5.47 -7.08
N ASN A 170 -9.40 -5.73 -7.92
CA ASN A 170 -9.97 -7.05 -8.15
C ASN A 170 -9.72 -7.60 -9.57
N SER A 171 -8.91 -6.92 -10.39
CA SER A 171 -8.65 -7.31 -11.78
C SER A 171 -7.18 -7.68 -12.03
N ASN A 172 -6.94 -8.70 -12.87
CA ASN A 172 -5.59 -9.01 -13.37
C ASN A 172 -5.18 -8.13 -14.57
N THR A 173 -6.13 -7.39 -15.15
CA THR A 173 -5.91 -6.43 -16.23
C THR A 173 -6.57 -5.10 -15.85
N PRO A 174 -6.13 -4.45 -14.77
CA PRO A 174 -6.72 -3.20 -14.33
C PRO A 174 -6.42 -2.08 -15.32
N PRO A 175 -7.27 -1.03 -15.39
CA PRO A 175 -6.97 0.18 -16.14
C PRO A 175 -5.57 0.70 -15.79
N TRP A 176 -4.78 0.98 -16.84
CA TRP A 176 -3.40 1.48 -16.73
C TRP A 176 -2.50 0.64 -15.79
N ASN A 177 -2.74 -0.68 -15.74
CA ASN A 177 -1.98 -1.63 -14.93
C ASN A 177 -1.88 -1.31 -13.43
N ARG A 178 -2.72 -0.40 -12.92
CA ARG A 178 -2.65 0.14 -11.54
C ARG A 178 -1.22 0.49 -11.12
N ASP A 179 -0.41 0.97 -12.07
CA ASP A 179 1.01 1.22 -11.86
C ASP A 179 1.23 2.60 -11.20
N TYR A 180 2.47 3.10 -11.23
CA TYR A 180 2.78 4.47 -10.79
C TYR A 180 2.87 5.38 -12.01
N HIS A 181 1.81 6.16 -12.29
CA HIS A 181 1.83 7.20 -13.30
C HIS A 181 2.51 8.47 -12.77
N THR A 182 3.56 8.90 -13.47
CA THR A 182 4.52 9.91 -12.99
C THR A 182 4.29 11.32 -13.51
N ASP A 183 3.27 11.51 -14.34
CA ASP A 183 2.95 12.79 -14.99
C ASP A 183 1.83 13.56 -14.27
N ILE A 184 1.26 12.99 -13.19
CA ILE A 184 0.41 13.68 -12.21
C ILE A 184 -0.01 12.75 -11.05
N ASN A 185 -0.31 11.48 -11.35
CA ASN A 185 -1.13 10.67 -10.44
C ASN A 185 -0.41 10.29 -9.14
N VAL A 186 0.80 9.73 -9.25
CA VAL A 186 1.58 9.38 -8.05
C VAL A 186 1.90 10.62 -7.24
N GLN A 187 2.13 11.78 -7.88
CA GLN A 187 2.33 13.03 -7.16
C GLN A 187 1.07 13.44 -6.40
N MET A 188 -0.10 13.35 -7.04
CA MET A 188 -1.38 13.66 -6.42
C MET A 188 -1.68 12.77 -5.21
N CYS A 189 -1.33 11.49 -5.27
CA CYS A 189 -1.48 10.58 -4.13
C CYS A 189 -0.73 11.07 -2.87
N TYR A 190 0.36 11.83 -3.02
CA TYR A 190 1.25 12.23 -1.91
C TYR A 190 1.15 13.71 -1.52
N TRP A 191 0.35 14.52 -2.22
CA TRP A 191 0.17 15.94 -1.86
C TRP A 191 -0.38 16.16 -0.45
N LEU A 192 -1.16 15.21 0.08
CA LEU A 192 -1.86 15.40 1.34
C LEU A 192 -1.03 14.96 2.56
N ASN A 193 0.00 14.12 2.40
CA ASN A 193 0.62 13.40 3.51
C ASN A 193 1.09 14.32 4.63
N ASP A 194 2.07 15.19 4.33
CA ASP A 194 2.62 16.11 5.30
C ASP A 194 1.62 17.16 5.79
N PRO A 195 0.89 17.90 4.92
CA PRO A 195 -0.06 18.91 5.38
C PRO A 195 -1.24 18.33 6.18
N ALA A 196 -1.54 17.02 6.06
CA ALA A 196 -2.56 16.34 6.85
C ALA A 196 -2.02 15.60 8.10
N GLY A 197 -0.77 15.88 8.49
CA GLY A 197 -0.14 15.31 9.68
C GLY A 197 0.18 13.82 9.56
N LEU A 198 0.40 13.33 8.34
CA LEU A 198 0.67 11.93 7.99
C LEU A 198 2.06 11.75 7.34
N GLY A 199 3.05 12.58 7.68
CA GLY A 199 4.36 12.57 7.04
C GLY A 199 5.04 11.18 6.98
N GLU A 200 4.85 10.32 7.98
CA GLU A 200 5.42 8.96 7.93
C GLU A 200 4.86 8.08 6.80
N THR A 201 3.74 8.45 6.19
CA THR A 201 3.15 7.74 5.03
C THR A 201 3.87 8.06 3.71
N PHE A 202 4.83 8.99 3.71
CA PHE A 202 5.71 9.30 2.57
C PHE A 202 6.86 8.28 2.40
N GLU A 203 7.32 7.66 3.49
CA GLU A 203 8.45 6.72 3.50
C GLU A 203 8.38 5.60 2.43
N PRO A 204 7.21 4.98 2.16
CA PRO A 204 7.09 3.98 1.09
C PRO A 204 7.43 4.52 -0.31
N LEU A 205 7.12 5.79 -0.60
CA LEU A 205 7.46 6.38 -1.89
C LEU A 205 8.98 6.56 -2.01
N LEU A 206 9.64 7.07 -0.97
CA LEU A 206 11.09 7.19 -0.95
C LEU A 206 11.77 5.81 -1.12
N THR A 207 11.35 4.81 -0.33
CA THR A 207 11.89 3.45 -0.43
C THR A 207 11.70 2.87 -1.83
N LEU A 208 10.54 3.10 -2.46
CA LEU A 208 10.33 2.70 -3.85
C LEU A 208 11.35 3.40 -4.75
N LEU A 209 11.41 4.73 -4.75
CA LEU A 209 12.32 5.49 -5.62
C LEU A 209 13.77 5.01 -5.50
N GLU A 210 14.29 4.88 -4.29
CA GLU A 210 15.65 4.38 -4.02
C GLU A 210 15.90 3.00 -4.65
N SER A 211 14.93 2.09 -4.51
CA SER A 211 15.05 0.74 -5.07
C SER A 211 15.01 0.71 -6.60
N GLN A 212 14.33 1.65 -7.23
CA GLN A 212 14.12 1.65 -8.69
C GLN A 212 15.19 2.47 -9.45
N ILE A 213 15.75 3.52 -8.84
CA ILE A 213 16.74 4.43 -9.44
C ILE A 213 17.92 3.70 -10.12
N PRO A 214 18.52 2.62 -9.55
CA PRO A 214 19.60 1.88 -10.22
C PRO A 214 19.19 1.34 -11.59
N SER A 215 18.00 0.74 -11.69
CA SER A 215 17.43 0.27 -12.97
C SER A 215 17.16 1.44 -13.90
N TRP A 216 16.62 2.53 -13.38
CA TRP A 216 16.26 3.72 -14.16
C TRP A 216 17.47 4.47 -14.72
N ARG A 217 18.59 4.54 -13.99
CA ARG A 217 19.87 5.06 -14.50
C ARG A 217 20.34 4.26 -15.71
N THR A 218 20.24 2.92 -15.65
CA THR A 218 20.61 2.04 -16.76
C THR A 218 19.72 2.29 -17.99
N LEU A 219 18.41 2.38 -17.80
CA LEU A 219 17.45 2.66 -18.88
C LEU A 219 17.65 4.07 -19.48
N THR A 220 17.90 5.07 -18.63
CA THR A 220 18.17 6.45 -19.06
C THR A 220 19.47 6.53 -19.86
N GLN A 221 20.53 5.87 -19.39
CA GLN A 221 21.81 5.78 -20.10
C GLN A 221 21.63 5.19 -21.50
N ALA A 222 20.86 4.10 -21.63
CA ALA A 222 20.58 3.48 -22.92
C ALA A 222 19.81 4.41 -23.88
N LYS A 223 18.91 5.25 -23.34
CA LYS A 223 18.15 6.24 -24.13
C LYS A 223 18.99 7.43 -24.58
N VAL A 224 19.83 7.98 -23.71
CA VAL A 224 20.53 9.26 -23.92
C VAL A 224 21.88 9.07 -24.60
N ARG A 225 22.50 7.87 -24.53
CA ARG A 225 23.80 7.60 -25.15
C ARG A 225 23.74 7.85 -26.66
N LYS A 226 24.32 8.97 -27.10
CA LYS A 226 24.69 9.19 -28.49
C LYS A 226 25.97 8.39 -28.79
N PRO A 227 26.13 7.81 -30.00
CA PRO A 227 27.32 7.03 -30.36
C PRO A 227 28.68 7.76 -30.21
N ARG A 228 28.69 9.08 -30.00
CA ARG A 228 29.88 9.94 -30.07
C ARG A 228 30.42 10.43 -28.72
N THR A 229 29.75 10.19 -27.60
CA THR A 229 30.23 10.65 -26.28
C THR A 229 30.35 9.46 -25.34
N SER A 230 31.57 9.18 -24.88
CA SER A 230 31.87 8.14 -23.88
C SER A 230 31.44 8.54 -22.46
N THR A 231 30.92 9.75 -22.26
CA THR A 231 30.54 10.27 -20.95
C THR A 231 29.31 9.54 -20.39
N PRO A 232 29.41 8.96 -19.18
CA PRO A 232 28.25 8.42 -18.48
C PRO A 232 27.20 9.49 -18.19
N VAL A 233 25.93 9.16 -18.40
CA VAL A 233 24.78 9.94 -17.98
C VAL A 233 24.70 9.85 -16.46
N ARG A 234 24.90 11.00 -15.79
CA ARG A 234 24.95 11.07 -14.33
C ARG A 234 23.58 10.96 -13.65
N GLY A 235 22.51 11.26 -14.39
CA GLY A 235 21.15 11.33 -13.86
C GLY A 235 20.27 10.16 -14.29
N TRP A 236 19.01 10.24 -13.89
CA TRP A 236 17.94 9.35 -14.30
C TRP A 236 16.71 10.18 -14.65
N THR A 237 15.86 9.63 -15.49
CA THR A 237 14.51 10.14 -15.69
C THR A 237 13.57 8.96 -15.87
N VAL A 238 12.27 9.24 -15.96
CA VAL A 238 11.22 8.23 -15.98
C VAL A 238 10.39 8.34 -17.24
N ARG A 239 9.62 7.30 -17.50
CA ARG A 239 8.52 7.33 -18.46
C ARG A 239 7.22 7.62 -17.74
N VAL A 240 6.14 7.84 -18.51
CA VAL A 240 4.77 8.10 -18.02
C VAL A 240 4.38 7.17 -16.88
N SER A 241 4.84 5.92 -16.89
CA SER A 241 4.65 5.03 -15.75
C SER A 241 5.83 4.12 -15.45
N HIS A 242 5.83 3.53 -14.25
CA HIS A 242 6.74 2.46 -13.85
C HIS A 242 6.07 1.45 -12.92
N ASN A 243 6.68 0.27 -12.81
CA ASN A 243 6.28 -0.78 -11.87
C ASN A 243 7.22 -0.83 -10.65
N ILE A 244 7.17 -1.93 -9.90
CA ILE A 244 8.01 -2.20 -8.72
C ILE A 244 9.24 -3.08 -9.02
N ASP A 245 9.43 -3.47 -10.29
CA ASP A 245 10.50 -4.37 -10.76
C ASP A 245 11.51 -3.63 -11.67
N GLY A 246 11.62 -2.31 -11.54
CA GLY A 246 12.54 -1.45 -12.30
C GLY A 246 12.08 -1.13 -13.73
N GLY A 247 10.93 -1.65 -14.15
CA GLY A 247 10.37 -1.46 -15.49
C GLY A 247 9.63 -0.15 -15.65
N MET A 248 9.66 0.40 -16.88
CA MET A 248 9.00 1.65 -17.26
C MET A 248 8.05 1.45 -18.45
N GLY A 249 7.03 2.31 -18.55
CA GLY A 249 6.01 2.33 -19.59
C GLY A 249 6.50 2.80 -20.96
N TRP A 250 5.65 3.49 -21.73
CA TRP A 250 5.87 3.69 -23.17
C TRP A 250 6.58 5.01 -23.53
N GLU A 251 6.28 6.12 -22.87
CA GLU A 251 6.72 7.45 -23.29
C GLU A 251 7.59 8.13 -22.24
N TRP A 252 8.68 8.76 -22.68
CA TRP A 252 9.61 9.46 -21.77
C TRP A 252 9.01 10.78 -21.30
N VAL A 253 9.07 11.02 -19.99
CA VAL A 253 8.70 12.28 -19.36
C VAL A 253 9.95 12.82 -18.66
N PRO A 254 10.84 13.55 -19.38
CA PRO A 254 12.13 13.97 -18.83
C PRO A 254 12.04 14.73 -17.50
N SER A 255 10.94 15.48 -17.30
CA SER A 255 10.65 16.22 -16.08
C SER A 255 10.15 15.37 -14.90
N GLY A 256 9.80 14.10 -15.11
CA GLY A 256 9.21 13.25 -14.07
C GLY A 256 10.16 13.02 -12.88
N SER A 257 11.46 12.86 -13.13
CA SER A 257 12.46 12.77 -12.05
C SER A 257 12.62 14.09 -11.29
N ALA A 258 12.54 15.24 -11.97
CA ALA A 258 12.55 16.54 -11.31
C ALA A 258 11.31 16.75 -10.42
N TRP A 259 10.14 16.23 -10.84
CA TRP A 259 8.95 16.27 -10.01
C TRP A 259 9.07 15.34 -8.79
N TYR A 260 9.66 14.15 -8.94
CA TYR A 260 9.97 13.33 -7.77
C TYR A 260 10.94 14.03 -6.81
N ALA A 261 12.01 14.63 -7.32
CA ALA A 261 12.94 15.40 -6.50
C ALA A 261 12.26 16.55 -5.76
N TRP A 262 11.27 17.21 -6.38
CA TRP A 262 10.45 18.21 -5.71
C TRP A 262 9.71 17.64 -4.51
N HIS A 263 9.05 16.48 -4.63
CA HIS A 263 8.36 15.83 -3.51
C HIS A 263 9.32 15.44 -2.38
N LEU A 264 10.50 14.93 -2.74
CA LEU A 264 11.53 14.58 -1.75
C LEU A 264 11.96 15.82 -0.95
N TRP A 265 12.16 16.95 -1.63
CA TRP A 265 12.48 18.23 -0.99
C TRP A 265 11.31 18.76 -0.17
N ASP A 266 10.09 18.74 -0.69
CA ASP A 266 8.89 19.24 -0.02
C ASP A 266 8.69 18.53 1.33
N HIS A 267 8.80 17.19 1.37
CA HIS A 267 8.77 16.42 2.62
C HIS A 267 9.84 16.85 3.63
N TYR A 268 11.06 17.15 3.18
CA TYR A 268 12.09 17.72 4.05
C TYR A 268 11.66 19.08 4.63
N THR A 269 11.01 19.94 3.85
CA THR A 269 10.58 21.25 4.35
C THR A 269 9.52 21.17 5.48
N TYR A 270 8.74 20.09 5.53
CA TYR A 270 7.80 19.83 6.64
C TYR A 270 8.45 19.23 7.87
N THR A 271 9.47 18.38 7.70
CA THR A 271 10.08 17.61 8.79
C THR A 271 11.34 18.26 9.36
N LEU A 272 12.09 18.99 8.52
CA LEU A 272 13.42 19.54 8.75
C LEU A 272 14.45 18.49 9.23
N ASP A 273 14.17 17.20 8.96
CA ASP A 273 15.01 16.08 9.37
C ASP A 273 16.31 16.04 8.55
N GLN A 274 17.43 16.25 9.24
CA GLN A 274 18.75 16.30 8.62
C GLN A 274 19.25 14.92 8.15
N GLU A 275 18.84 13.83 8.80
CA GLU A 275 19.19 12.49 8.37
C GLU A 275 18.39 12.10 7.13
N TYR A 276 17.10 12.48 7.08
CA TYR A 276 16.31 12.38 5.85
C TYR A 276 16.94 13.20 4.71
N LEU A 277 17.33 14.46 4.95
CA LEU A 277 17.94 15.29 3.92
C LEU A 277 19.21 14.64 3.36
N LYS A 278 20.11 14.14 4.22
CA LYS A 278 21.33 13.44 3.78
C LYS A 278 21.00 12.22 2.89
N ARG A 279 19.91 11.51 3.19
CA ARG A 279 19.45 10.34 2.42
C ARG A 279 18.93 10.73 1.03
N VAL A 280 18.17 11.80 0.91
CA VAL A 280 17.51 12.18 -0.37
C VAL A 280 18.30 13.15 -1.23
N TYR A 281 19.21 13.96 -0.65
CA TYR A 281 20.02 14.93 -1.38
C TYR A 281 20.82 14.37 -2.58
N PRO A 282 21.37 13.12 -2.57
CA PRO A 282 22.10 12.57 -3.71
C PRO A 282 21.21 11.94 -4.81
N LEU A 283 19.89 11.84 -4.61
CA LEU A 283 18.96 11.19 -5.54
C LEU A 283 18.64 12.07 -6.75
#